data_AF-A0A2S8F6P2-F1
#
_entry.id   AF-A0A2S8F6P2-F1
#
_cell.length_a   1.000
_cell.length_b   1.000
_cell.length_c   1.000
_cell.angle_alpha   90.00
_cell.angle_beta   90.00
_cell.angle_gamma   90.00
#
_symmetry.space_group_name_H-M   'P 1'
#
loop_
_entity.id
_entity.type
_entity.pdbx_description
1 polymer ?
#
loop_
_entity_poly.entity_id
_entity_poly.type
_entity_poly.pdbx_seq_one_letter_code
_entity_poly.pdbx_strand_id
1 'polypeptide(L)'
;MSTSTQLIRVGHSPDPDDAFMFYALAAEKIDTGEYRFEHELVDIETLNRRAFQGELELTAISIHAYAHLYDKYAICSCGASMGDNYGPMVVAKEACSLEDLKSKTIAVPGTLTSAFLA
;
A
#
# COMPACT_ATOMS: atom_id res chain seq x y z
N MET A 1 13.14 29.36 19.45
CA MET A 1 11.82 28.85 19.03
C MET A 1 11.80 27.37 19.38
N SER A 2 10.83 26.91 20.16
CA SER A 2 10.67 25.46 20.43
C SER A 2 10.16 24.84 19.14
N THR A 3 11.04 24.17 18.40
CA THR A 3 10.66 23.37 17.23
C THR A 3 9.94 22.14 17.75
N SER A 4 8.62 22.21 17.82
CA SER A 4 7.78 21.06 18.17
C SER A 4 7.88 20.06 17.02
N THR A 5 8.55 18.94 17.25
CA THR A 5 8.59 17.84 16.29
C THR A 5 7.21 17.20 16.18
N GLN A 6 6.67 17.09 14.96
CA GLN A 6 5.42 16.40 14.67
C GLN A 6 5.71 14.95 14.25
N LEU A 7 5.20 13.99 15.02
CA LEU A 7 5.31 12.57 14.70
C LEU A 7 4.32 12.19 13.60
N ILE A 8 4.79 11.47 12.58
CA ILE A 8 4.01 10.89 11.50
C ILE A 8 4.26 9.39 11.48
N ARG A 9 3.22 8.59 11.72
CA ARG A 9 3.31 7.13 11.59
C ARG A 9 3.03 6.76 10.13
N VAL A 10 3.97 6.06 9.53
CA VAL A 10 3.95 5.64 8.12
C VAL A 10 3.79 4.14 8.04
N GLY A 11 2.64 3.67 7.58
CA GLY A 11 2.45 2.27 7.22
C GLY A 11 2.91 2.02 5.79
N HIS A 12 3.78 1.05 5.57
CA HIS A 12 4.11 0.56 4.23
C HIS A 12 4.46 -0.93 4.28
N SER A 13 4.48 -1.60 3.13
CA SER A 13 4.77 -3.03 3.12
C SER A 13 6.27 -3.30 3.33
N PRO A 14 6.63 -4.53 3.76
CA PRO A 14 8.02 -4.97 3.80
C PRO A 14 8.55 -5.38 2.41
N ASP A 15 7.91 -4.97 1.31
CA ASP A 15 8.31 -5.35 -0.04
C ASP A 15 9.52 -4.53 -0.53
N PRO A 16 10.35 -5.08 -1.45
CA PRO A 16 11.56 -4.40 -1.90
C PRO A 16 11.35 -3.02 -2.53
N ASP A 17 10.24 -2.80 -3.22
CA ASP A 17 9.91 -1.52 -3.85
C ASP A 17 9.54 -0.46 -2.80
N ASP A 18 8.75 -0.80 -1.79
CA ASP A 18 8.46 0.08 -0.65
C ASP A 18 9.74 0.36 0.16
N ALA A 19 10.55 -0.66 0.41
CA ALA A 19 11.83 -0.49 1.09
C ALA A 19 12.77 0.48 0.33
N PHE A 20 12.81 0.38 -1.00
CA PHE A 20 13.57 1.30 -1.84
C PHE A 20 13.00 2.73 -1.76
N MET A 21 11.69 2.87 -1.87
CA MET A 21 10.99 4.16 -1.88
C MET A 21 11.18 4.93 -0.55
N PHE A 22 11.07 4.23 0.57
CA PHE A 22 11.15 4.82 1.91
C PHE A 22 12.56 4.84 2.51
N TYR A 23 13.56 4.25 1.85
CA TYR A 23 14.93 4.11 2.39
C TYR A 23 15.50 5.42 2.92
N ALA A 24 15.44 6.49 2.11
CA ALA A 24 16.05 7.76 2.48
C ALA A 24 15.34 8.40 3.70
N LEU A 25 14.05 8.15 3.87
CA LEU A 25 13.28 8.60 5.02
C LEU A 25 13.64 7.79 6.27
N ALA A 26 13.61 6.46 6.17
CA ALA A 26 13.89 5.53 7.26
C ALA A 26 15.35 5.61 7.75
N ALA A 27 16.29 5.92 6.85
CA ALA A 27 17.71 6.04 7.16
C ALA A 27 18.16 7.49 7.43
N GLU A 28 17.21 8.41 7.61
CA GLU A 28 17.44 9.83 7.95
C GLU A 28 18.43 10.52 6.98
N LYS A 29 18.28 10.24 5.67
CA LYS A 29 19.14 10.76 4.61
C LYS A 29 18.61 12.05 3.96
N ILE A 30 17.42 12.47 4.33
CA ILE A 30 16.79 13.71 3.87
C ILE A 30 16.34 14.56 5.06
N ASP A 31 16.37 15.88 4.89
CA ASP A 31 15.81 16.81 5.87
C ASP A 31 14.28 16.78 5.80
N THR A 32 13.67 16.42 6.92
CA THR A 32 12.21 16.31 7.10
C THR A 32 11.61 17.53 7.80
N GLY A 33 12.42 18.55 8.09
CA GLY A 33 11.99 19.76 8.79
C GLY A 33 11.45 19.46 10.19
N GLU A 34 10.19 19.81 10.42
CA GLU A 34 9.53 19.58 11.72
C GLU A 34 8.97 18.17 11.90
N TYR A 35 8.98 17.34 10.86
CA TYR A 35 8.39 16.00 10.89
C TYR A 35 9.40 14.94 11.34
N ARG A 36 8.94 14.02 12.18
CA ARG A 36 9.64 12.76 12.51
C ARG A 36 8.78 11.61 12.06
N PHE A 37 9.37 10.65 11.35
CA PHE A 37 8.66 9.50 10.81
C PHE A 37 8.93 8.25 11.65
N GLU A 38 7.87 7.51 11.95
CA GLU A 38 7.93 6.18 12.57
C GLU A 38 7.32 5.19 11.59
N HIS A 39 8.09 4.17 11.21
CA HIS A 39 7.73 3.24 10.16
C HIS A 39 7.08 1.98 10.73
N GLU A 40 5.92 1.61 10.19
CA GLU A 40 5.23 0.35 10.47
C GLU A 40 5.25 -0.53 9.23
N LEU A 41 6.04 -1.61 9.26
CA LEU A 41 6.13 -2.58 8.17
C LEU A 41 5.02 -3.62 8.28
N VAL A 42 4.02 -3.54 7.40
CA VAL A 42 2.80 -4.33 7.51
C VAL A 42 2.29 -4.74 6.13
N ASP A 43 1.77 -5.96 6.01
CA ASP A 43 1.11 -6.45 4.79
C ASP A 43 0.04 -5.46 4.25
N ILE A 44 -0.06 -5.34 2.93
CA ILE A 44 -0.91 -4.35 2.26
C ILE A 44 -2.41 -4.57 2.55
N GLU A 45 -2.89 -5.81 2.63
CA GLU A 45 -4.30 -6.06 2.95
C GLU A 45 -4.60 -5.68 4.41
N THR A 46 -3.63 -5.90 5.31
CA THR A 46 -3.73 -5.45 6.69
C THR A 46 -3.75 -3.92 6.79
N LEU A 47 -2.91 -3.21 6.03
CA LEU A 47 -2.95 -1.74 5.94
C LEU A 47 -4.29 -1.24 5.35
N ASN A 48 -4.77 -1.87 4.27
CA ASN A 48 -6.08 -1.56 3.67
C ASN A 48 -7.20 -1.63 4.71
N ARG A 49 -7.19 -2.65 5.60
CA ARG A 49 -8.19 -2.81 6.66
C ARG A 49 -8.05 -1.78 7.77
N ARG A 50 -6.82 -1.52 8.23
CA ARG A 50 -6.54 -0.52 9.27
C ARG A 50 -6.87 0.90 8.83
N ALA A 51 -6.76 1.21 7.54
CA ALA A 51 -7.10 2.51 6.98
C ALA A 51 -8.58 2.91 7.24
N PHE A 52 -9.51 1.96 7.39
CA PHE A 52 -10.89 2.26 7.77
C PHE A 52 -11.01 2.90 9.16
N GLN A 53 -10.07 2.62 10.06
CA GLN A 53 -10.02 3.19 11.40
C GLN A 53 -9.26 4.52 11.44
N GLY A 54 -8.52 4.88 10.38
CA GLY A 54 -7.80 6.15 10.30
C GLY A 54 -6.61 6.25 11.27
N GLU A 55 -6.00 5.11 11.63
CA GLU A 55 -5.01 5.05 12.73
C GLU A 55 -3.65 5.67 12.38
N LEU A 56 -3.29 5.68 11.09
CA LEU A 56 -1.99 6.12 10.59
C LEU A 56 -2.13 7.45 9.86
N GLU A 57 -1.21 8.39 10.13
CA GLU A 57 -1.17 9.69 9.45
C GLU A 57 -0.79 9.55 7.97
N LEU A 58 0.04 8.56 7.63
CA LEU A 58 0.42 8.21 6.27
C LEU A 58 0.40 6.68 6.12
N THR A 59 -0.19 6.17 5.05
CA THR A 59 -0.23 4.72 4.80
C THR A 59 -0.19 4.41 3.31
N ALA A 60 0.59 3.41 2.93
CA ALA A 60 0.40 2.70 1.68
C ALA A 60 -1.01 2.11 1.66
N ILE A 61 -1.64 2.16 0.48
CA ILE A 61 -3.01 1.72 0.31
C ILE A 61 -3.23 1.24 -1.12
N SER A 62 -4.00 0.17 -1.28
CA SER A 62 -4.47 -0.25 -2.59
C SER A 62 -5.51 0.73 -3.13
N ILE A 63 -5.47 1.04 -4.44
CA ILE A 63 -6.42 2.00 -5.03
C ILE A 63 -7.88 1.54 -4.89
N HIS A 64 -8.09 0.22 -4.87
CA HIS A 64 -9.38 -0.39 -4.57
C HIS A 64 -9.87 0.00 -3.17
N ALA A 65 -9.05 -0.19 -2.14
CA ALA A 65 -9.38 0.24 -0.78
C ALA A 65 -9.62 1.76 -0.69
N TYR A 66 -8.79 2.56 -1.37
CA TYR A 66 -8.92 4.02 -1.37
C TYR A 66 -10.28 4.52 -1.88
N ALA A 67 -10.89 3.83 -2.85
CA ALA A 67 -12.21 4.19 -3.36
C ALA A 67 -13.30 4.21 -2.27
N HIS A 68 -13.07 3.51 -1.15
CA HIS A 68 -13.96 3.49 0.02
C HIS A 68 -13.57 4.47 1.14
N LEU A 69 -12.45 5.18 0.99
CA LEU A 69 -11.79 5.96 2.06
C LEU A 69 -11.43 7.39 1.63
N TYR A 70 -11.98 7.85 0.51
CA TYR A 70 -11.72 9.18 -0.07
C TYR A 70 -12.15 10.34 0.84
N ASP A 71 -13.04 10.07 1.80
CA ASP A 71 -13.52 11.03 2.80
C ASP A 71 -12.57 11.18 4.00
N LYS A 72 -11.63 10.23 4.18
CA LYS A 72 -10.66 10.21 5.30
C LYS A 72 -9.24 10.54 4.88
N TYR A 73 -8.85 10.11 3.68
CA TYR A 73 -7.49 10.24 3.19
C TYR A 73 -7.43 10.98 1.86
N ALA A 74 -6.35 11.73 1.66
CA ALA A 74 -5.95 12.28 0.37
C ALA A 74 -4.80 11.44 -0.22
N ILE A 75 -4.81 11.27 -1.54
CA ILE A 75 -3.69 10.61 -2.25
C ILE A 75 -2.50 11.58 -2.34
N CYS A 76 -1.31 11.11 -1.97
CA CYS A 76 -0.07 11.84 -2.18
C CYS A 76 0.27 11.94 -3.67
N SER A 77 0.86 13.06 -4.10
CA SER A 77 1.33 13.25 -5.48
C SER A 77 2.55 12.39 -5.87
N CYS A 78 3.08 11.60 -4.93
CA CYS A 78 4.22 10.71 -5.11
C CYS A 78 4.01 9.41 -4.33
N GLY A 79 4.83 8.40 -4.62
CA GLY A 79 4.86 7.13 -3.92
C GLY A 79 3.84 6.08 -4.39
N ALA A 80 3.09 6.38 -5.45
CA ALA A 80 2.21 5.38 -6.06
C ALA A 80 3.02 4.36 -6.87
N SER A 81 2.65 3.07 -6.75
CA SER A 81 3.09 2.00 -7.65
C SER A 81 2.06 1.83 -8.77
N MET A 82 2.49 2.05 -10.01
CA MET A 82 1.63 2.01 -11.20
C MET A 82 2.26 1.11 -12.26
N GLY A 83 1.48 0.16 -12.77
CA GLY A 83 1.89 -0.68 -13.89
C GLY A 83 1.53 -0.05 -15.23
N ASP A 84 2.47 -0.07 -16.19
CA ASP A 84 2.23 0.29 -17.59
C ASP A 84 2.55 -0.93 -18.47
N ASN A 85 1.52 -1.54 -19.04
CA ASN A 85 1.58 -2.83 -19.74
C ASN A 85 2.04 -4.03 -18.88
N TYR A 86 1.96 -3.94 -17.56
CA TYR A 86 2.13 -5.06 -16.62
C TYR A 86 1.25 -4.88 -15.38
N GLY A 87 1.03 -5.95 -14.63
CA GLY A 87 0.22 -5.93 -13.42
C GLY A 87 0.07 -7.31 -12.78
N PRO A 88 -0.85 -7.44 -11.81
CA PRO A 88 -1.16 -8.72 -11.17
C PRO A 88 -1.52 -9.79 -12.20
N MET A 89 -1.09 -11.02 -11.96
CA MET A 89 -1.32 -12.15 -12.85
C MET A 89 -1.91 -13.34 -12.08
N VAL A 90 -2.79 -14.07 -12.75
CA VAL A 90 -3.25 -15.39 -12.29
C VAL A 90 -2.29 -16.45 -12.83
N VAL A 91 -1.81 -17.31 -11.95
CA VAL A 91 -0.92 -18.44 -12.29
C VAL A 91 -1.56 -19.75 -11.87
N ALA A 92 -1.31 -20.81 -12.65
CA ALA A 92 -1.82 -22.15 -12.40
C ALA A 92 -0.73 -23.20 -12.68
N LYS A 93 -0.84 -24.37 -12.03
CA LYS A 93 0.10 -25.49 -12.26
C LYS A 93 0.00 -26.06 -13.68
N GLU A 94 -1.19 -26.02 -14.26
CA GLU A 94 -1.49 -26.51 -15.59
C GLU A 94 -2.14 -25.40 -16.41
N ALA A 95 -1.99 -25.48 -17.74
CA ALA A 95 -2.67 -24.55 -18.64
C ALA A 95 -4.19 -24.66 -18.45
N CYS A 96 -4.84 -23.52 -18.32
CA CYS A 96 -6.29 -23.43 -18.18
C CYS A 96 -6.82 -22.28 -19.03
N SER A 97 -8.02 -22.46 -19.57
CA SER A 97 -8.74 -21.38 -20.23
C SER A 97 -9.39 -20.45 -19.20
N LEU A 98 -9.80 -19.26 -19.64
CA LEU A 98 -10.58 -18.35 -18.79
C LEU A 98 -11.90 -18.96 -18.32
N GLU A 99 -12.53 -19.82 -19.13
CA GLU A 99 -13.77 -20.51 -18.74
C GLU A 99 -13.51 -21.52 -17.62
N ASP A 100 -12.38 -22.24 -17.66
CA ASP A 100 -12.02 -23.15 -16.58
C ASP A 100 -11.86 -22.42 -15.25
N LEU A 101 -11.28 -21.21 -15.28
CA LEU A 101 -11.04 -20.40 -14.08
C LEU A 101 -12.32 -20.01 -13.35
N LYS A 102 -13.43 -19.77 -14.06
CA LYS A 102 -14.72 -19.38 -13.43
C LYS A 102 -15.27 -20.43 -12.47
N SER A 103 -14.91 -21.70 -12.68
CA SER A 103 -15.35 -22.82 -11.84
C SER A 103 -14.35 -23.17 -10.73
N LYS A 104 -13.18 -22.53 -10.70
CA LYS A 104 -12.09 -22.85 -9.78
C LYS A 104 -12.08 -21.91 -8.58
N THR A 105 -11.60 -22.44 -7.46
CA THR A 105 -11.23 -21.62 -6.31
C THR A 105 -9.91 -20.90 -6.62
N ILE A 106 -9.93 -19.57 -6.56
CA ILE A 106 -8.76 -18.72 -6.78
C ILE A 106 -8.33 -18.15 -5.44
N ALA A 107 -7.09 -18.38 -5.05
CA ALA A 107 -6.49 -17.69 -3.91
C ALA A 107 -6.21 -16.23 -4.32
N VAL A 108 -6.64 -15.29 -3.48
CA VAL A 108 -6.43 -13.85 -3.70
C VAL A 108 -5.58 -13.27 -2.56
N PRO A 109 -4.72 -12.28 -2.84
CA PRO A 109 -3.82 -11.73 -1.82
C PRO A 109 -4.56 -10.87 -0.78
N GLY A 110 -5.76 -10.40 -1.11
CA GLY A 110 -6.61 -9.64 -0.21
C GLY A 110 -7.80 -9.03 -0.95
N THR A 111 -8.94 -8.95 -0.28
CA THR A 111 -10.21 -8.53 -0.90
C THR A 111 -10.28 -7.02 -1.16
N LEU A 112 -9.37 -6.24 -0.59
CA LEU A 112 -9.26 -4.80 -0.82
C LEU A 112 -8.05 -4.43 -1.66
N THR A 113 -7.29 -5.42 -2.13
CA THR A 113 -6.13 -5.20 -3.00
C THR A 113 -6.56 -4.75 -4.39
N SER A 114 -5.68 -4.00 -5.06
CA SER A 114 -5.86 -3.65 -6.48
C SER A 114 -5.88 -4.88 -7.39
N ALA A 115 -5.23 -5.98 -6.97
CA ALA A 115 -5.25 -7.26 -7.70
C ALA A 115 -6.63 -7.95 -7.68
N PHE A 116 -7.49 -7.58 -6.72
CA PHE A 116 -8.87 -8.04 -6.62
C PHE A 116 -9.87 -6.94 -7.05
N LEU A 117 -9.39 -5.84 -7.63
CA LEU A 117 -10.25 -4.77 -8.13
C LEU A 117 -11.09 -5.29 -9.30
N ALA A 118 -12.41 -5.26 -9.11
CA ALA A 118 -13.41 -5.74 -10.08
C ALA A 118 -13.73 -4.71 -11.17
#